data_AF-A0A2E3DRI1-F1
#
_entry.id   AF-A0A2E3DRI1-F1
#
_cell.length_a   1.000
_cell.length_b   1.000
_cell.length_c   1.000
_cell.angle_alpha   90.00
_cell.angle_beta   90.00
_cell.angle_gamma   90.00
#
_symmetry.space_group_name_H-M   'P 1'
#
loop_
_entity.id
_entity.type
_entity.pdbx_description
1 polymer ?
#
loop_
_entity_poly.entity_id
_entity_poly.type
_entity_poly.pdbx_seq_one_letter_code
_entity_poly.pdbx_strand_id
1 'polypeptide(L)'
;MNGKKITTIVFDIGGVLLDIHPERTYQYISDSTDINIDVVKNRFPWDAHDEYERGNLTNKEWFFAFRDSLPQPCCLKEIDFWKGWSLLL
;
A
#
# COMPACT_ATOMS: atom_id res chain seq x y z
N MET A 1 8.84 13.48 -43.85
CA MET A 1 9.10 12.64 -42.66
C MET A 1 7.98 11.64 -42.53
N ASN A 2 8.24 10.34 -42.70
CA ASN A 2 7.20 9.31 -42.59
C ASN A 2 7.07 8.92 -41.11
N GLY A 3 6.10 9.52 -40.40
CA GLY A 3 5.90 9.28 -38.98
C GLY A 3 5.42 7.85 -38.73
N LYS A 4 6.08 7.12 -37.82
CA LYS A 4 5.62 5.78 -37.41
C LYS A 4 4.24 5.89 -36.75
N LYS A 5 3.26 5.14 -37.27
CA LYS A 5 1.90 5.05 -36.71
C LYS A 5 1.93 4.17 -35.47
N ILE A 6 1.61 4.72 -34.31
CA ILE A 6 1.34 3.93 -33.11
C ILE A 6 -0.05 3.32 -33.23
N THR A 7 -0.14 2.00 -33.05
CA THR A 7 -1.41 1.24 -33.14
C THR A 7 -1.86 0.70 -31.80
N THR A 8 -0.99 0.73 -30.79
CA THR A 8 -1.23 0.13 -29.47
C THR A 8 -0.70 1.05 -28.39
N ILE A 9 -1.50 1.27 -27.36
CA ILE A 9 -1.13 2.01 -26.15
C ILE A 9 -1.47 1.11 -24.96
N VAL A 10 -0.54 1.03 -24.01
CA VAL A 10 -0.74 0.33 -22.74
C VAL A 10 -0.77 1.40 -21.65
N PHE A 11 -1.77 1.35 -20.79
CA PHE A 11 -1.91 2.25 -19.65
C PHE A 11 -1.64 1.47 -18.37
N ASP A 12 -0.86 2.08 -17.49
CA ASP A 12 -0.84 1.71 -16.09
C ASP A 12 -2.15 2.14 -15.41
N ILE A 13 -2.47 1.60 -14.25
CA ILE A 13 -3.69 1.93 -13.50
C ILE A 13 -3.40 3.04 -12.50
N GLY A 14 -2.55 2.76 -11.51
CA GLY A 14 -2.26 3.69 -10.42
C GLY A 14 -1.42 4.89 -10.89
N GLY A 15 -1.86 6.10 -10.60
CA GLY A 15 -1.20 7.34 -11.01
C GLY A 15 -1.33 7.68 -12.51
N VAL A 16 -2.06 6.88 -13.29
CA VAL A 16 -2.34 7.14 -14.71
C VAL A 16 -3.84 7.18 -15.00
N LEU A 17 -4.57 6.11 -14.67
CA LEU A 17 -6.02 6.05 -14.84
C LEU A 17 -6.77 6.36 -13.55
N LEU A 18 -6.19 6.04 -12.40
CA LEU A 18 -6.72 6.30 -11.07
C LEU A 18 -5.71 7.08 -10.25
N ASP A 19 -6.18 8.10 -9.55
CA ASP A 19 -5.37 8.77 -8.53
C ASP A 19 -5.15 7.80 -7.36
N ILE A 20 -3.93 7.83 -6.81
CA ILE A 20 -3.56 7.06 -5.63
C ILE A 20 -3.17 8.00 -4.50
N HIS A 21 -3.54 7.65 -3.28
CA HIS A 21 -3.38 8.48 -2.10
C HIS A 21 -2.76 7.71 -0.92
N PRO A 22 -1.50 7.22 -1.01
CA PRO A 22 -0.86 6.45 0.06
C PRO A 22 -0.88 7.15 1.42
N GLU A 23 -0.79 8.49 1.42
CA GLU A 23 -0.84 9.29 2.64
C GLU A 23 -2.14 9.11 3.44
N ARG A 24 -3.28 8.81 2.77
CA ARG A 24 -4.55 8.52 3.47
C ARG A 24 -4.48 7.19 4.22
N THR A 25 -3.86 6.18 3.64
CA THR A 25 -3.61 4.89 4.28
C THR A 25 -2.70 5.06 5.49
N TYR A 26 -1.58 5.79 5.33
CA TYR A 26 -0.65 6.04 6.44
C TYR A 26 -1.29 6.83 7.58
N GLN A 27 -2.05 7.88 7.25
CA GLN A 27 -2.77 8.67 8.26
C GLN A 27 -3.79 7.81 9.02
N TYR A 28 -4.60 7.01 8.31
CA TYR A 28 -5.60 6.16 8.98
C TYR A 28 -4.96 5.14 9.93
N ILE A 29 -3.85 4.53 9.50
CA ILE A 29 -3.12 3.56 10.32
C ILE A 29 -2.47 4.25 11.53
N SER A 30 -1.87 5.43 11.31
CA SER A 30 -1.33 6.29 12.38
C SER A 30 -2.39 6.56 13.44
N ASP A 31 -3.56 7.06 13.03
CA ASP A 31 -4.68 7.39 13.93
C ASP A 31 -5.23 6.15 14.66
N SER A 32 -5.23 4.98 14.01
CA SER A 32 -5.76 3.72 14.58
C SER A 32 -4.79 3.06 15.57
N THR A 33 -3.52 3.46 15.58
CA THR A 33 -2.45 2.81 16.35
C THR A 33 -1.73 3.74 17.32
N ASP A 34 -2.03 5.04 17.28
CA ASP A 34 -1.26 6.11 17.96
C ASP A 34 0.24 6.13 17.60
N ILE A 35 0.61 5.54 16.45
CA ILE A 35 1.98 5.57 15.92
C ILE A 35 2.13 6.79 15.01
N ASN A 36 3.19 7.56 15.20
CA ASN A 36 3.49 8.70 14.34
C ASN A 36 3.53 8.30 12.84
N ILE A 37 2.86 9.09 11.99
CA ILE A 37 2.74 8.83 10.55
C ILE A 37 4.08 8.61 9.84
N ASP A 38 5.13 9.37 10.20
CA ASP A 38 6.45 9.20 9.60
C ASP A 38 7.05 7.84 9.97
N VAL A 39 6.77 7.33 11.16
CA VAL A 39 7.20 5.99 11.57
C VAL A 39 6.45 4.91 10.78
N VAL A 40 5.13 5.06 10.59
CA VAL A 40 4.34 4.13 9.75
C VAL A 40 4.91 4.08 8.33
N LYS A 41 5.17 5.24 7.73
CA LYS A 41 5.72 5.36 6.37
C LYS A 41 7.13 4.76 6.27
N ASN A 42 8.01 5.05 7.21
CA ASN A 42 9.39 4.57 7.21
C ASN A 42 9.51 3.07 7.52
N ARG A 43 8.49 2.47 8.12
CA ARG A 43 8.44 1.04 8.44
C ARG A 43 7.73 0.20 7.37
N PHE A 44 7.23 0.81 6.31
CA PHE A 44 6.52 0.09 5.25
C PHE A 44 7.35 -1.10 4.72
N PRO A 45 6.83 -2.35 4.76
CA PRO A 45 7.63 -3.53 4.41
C PRO A 45 7.60 -3.76 2.89
N TRP A 46 8.43 -3.01 2.17
CA TRP A 46 8.51 -3.07 0.70
C TRP A 46 8.78 -4.47 0.15
N ASP A 47 9.67 -5.25 0.77
CA ASP A 47 9.96 -6.62 0.30
C ASP A 47 8.71 -7.53 0.37
N ALA A 48 7.91 -7.40 1.43
CA ALA A 48 6.66 -8.16 1.57
C ALA A 48 5.56 -7.62 0.65
N HIS A 49 5.52 -6.30 0.43
CA HIS A 49 4.61 -5.68 -0.52
C HIS A 49 4.85 -6.20 -1.94
N ASP A 50 6.10 -6.27 -2.39
CA ASP A 50 6.45 -6.79 -3.70
C ASP A 50 6.02 -8.25 -3.89
N GLU A 51 6.15 -9.08 -2.85
CA GLU A 51 5.68 -10.47 -2.88
C GLU A 51 4.14 -10.56 -2.85
N TYR A 52 3.46 -9.64 -2.16
CA TYR A 52 2.00 -9.54 -2.19
C TYR A 52 1.48 -9.15 -3.58
N GLU A 53 2.06 -8.13 -4.21
CA GLU A 53 1.71 -7.68 -5.57
C GLU A 53 1.94 -8.77 -6.63
N ARG A 54 2.91 -9.65 -6.41
CA ARG A 54 3.16 -10.84 -7.25
C ARG A 54 2.18 -11.99 -7.01
N GLY A 55 1.33 -11.89 -5.98
CA GLY A 55 0.39 -12.94 -5.58
C GLY A 55 1.01 -14.08 -4.77
N ASN A 56 2.22 -13.88 -4.22
CA ASN A 56 2.91 -14.89 -3.41
C ASN A 56 2.51 -14.85 -1.93
N LEU A 57 1.93 -13.74 -1.46
CA LEU A 57 1.37 -13.62 -0.12
C LEU A 57 -0.16 -13.56 -0.17
N THR A 58 -0.80 -14.22 0.79
CA THR A 58 -2.22 -14.04 1.05
C THR A 58 -2.48 -12.68 1.73
N ASN A 59 -3.73 -12.20 1.68
CA ASN A 59 -4.17 -11.03 2.44
C ASN A 59 -3.74 -11.10 3.92
N LYS A 60 -3.91 -12.27 4.54
CA LYS A 60 -3.59 -12.44 5.96
C LYS A 60 -2.08 -12.35 6.23
N GLU A 61 -1.26 -12.92 5.36
CA GLU A 61 0.21 -12.81 5.45
C GLU A 61 0.68 -11.37 5.21
N TRP A 62 0.06 -10.67 4.26
CA TRP A 62 0.33 -9.26 4.01
C TRP A 62 0.01 -8.39 5.23
N PHE A 63 -1.16 -8.59 5.84
CA PHE A 63 -1.53 -7.90 7.08
C PHE A 63 -0.49 -8.13 8.19
N PHE A 64 -0.07 -9.38 8.42
CA PHE A 64 0.92 -9.66 9.46
C PHE A 64 2.29 -9.06 9.14
N ALA A 65 2.76 -9.16 7.90
CA ALA A 65 4.02 -8.55 7.49
C ALA A 65 4.01 -7.03 7.72
N PHE A 66 2.90 -6.37 7.38
CA PHE A 66 2.70 -4.95 7.67
C PHE A 66 2.71 -4.66 9.16
N ARG A 67 1.89 -5.35 9.94
CA ARG A 67 1.79 -5.14 11.40
C ARG A 67 3.13 -5.38 12.09
N ASP A 68 3.86 -6.41 11.71
CA ASP A 68 5.10 -6.82 12.34
C ASP A 68 6.27 -5.89 11.97
N SER A 69 6.14 -5.12 10.88
CA SER A 69 7.07 -4.05 10.52
C SER A 69 6.99 -2.82 11.45
N LEU A 70 5.84 -2.59 12.09
CA LEU A 70 5.60 -1.46 12.99
C LEU A 70 6.28 -1.66 14.36
N PRO A 71 6.55 -0.57 15.12
CA PRO A 71 7.05 -0.68 16.50
C PRO A 71 6.17 -1.58 17.36
N GLN A 72 6.81 -2.47 18.12
CA GLN A 72 6.12 -3.42 18.99
C GLN A 72 6.13 -2.96 20.46
N PRO A 73 5.06 -3.22 21.23
CA PRO A 73 3.82 -3.90 20.82
C PRO A 73 2.94 -3.01 19.92
N CYS A 74 2.41 -3.57 18.83
CA CYS A 74 1.49 -2.87 17.93
C CYS A 74 0.04 -3.35 18.15
N CYS A 75 -0.89 -2.41 18.31
CA CYS A 75 -2.32 -2.70 18.49
C CYS A 75 -3.13 -2.70 17.18
N LEU A 76 -2.47 -2.63 16.01
CA LEU A 76 -3.13 -2.61 14.71
C LEU A 76 -3.98 -3.86 14.51
N LYS A 77 -5.29 -3.65 14.31
CA LYS A 77 -6.24 -4.71 13.99
C LYS A 77 -6.33 -4.90 12.48
N GLU A 78 -6.61 -6.12 12.06
CA GLU A 78 -6.75 -6.47 10.63
C GLU A 78 -7.86 -5.65 9.95
N ILE A 79 -8.98 -5.41 10.62
CA ILE A 79 -10.07 -4.58 10.09
C ILE A 79 -9.65 -3.13 9.84
N ASP A 80 -8.84 -2.56 10.74
CA ASP A 80 -8.36 -1.19 10.61
C ASP A 80 -7.29 -1.09 9.51
N PHE A 81 -6.45 -2.11 9.39
CA PHE A 81 -5.51 -2.23 8.29
C PHE A 81 -6.23 -2.21 6.93
N TRP A 82 -7.22 -3.08 6.72
CA TRP A 82 -7.94 -3.14 5.43
C TRP A 82 -8.77 -1.90 5.16
N LYS A 83 -9.32 -1.28 6.19
CA LYS A 83 -9.98 0.02 6.05
C LYS A 83 -8.99 1.09 5.61
N GLY A 84 -7.81 1.16 6.23
CA GLY A 84 -6.72 2.04 5.79
C GLY A 84 -6.28 1.74 4.36
N TRP A 85 -6.14 0.47 4.00
CA TRP A 85 -5.75 0.02 2.66
C TRP A 85 -6.76 0.43 1.59
N SER A 86 -8.06 0.35 1.89
CA SER A 86 -9.13 0.78 0.97
C SER A 86 -9.13 2.28 0.68
N LEU A 87 -8.49 3.10 1.53
CA LEU A 87 -8.36 4.55 1.36
C LEU A 87 -7.22 4.94 0.39
N LEU A 88 -6.50 3.96 -0.16
CA LEU A 88 -5.47 4.19 -1.17
C LEU A 88 -6.06 4.81 -2.45
N LEU A 89 -7.34 4.52 -2.74
CA LEU A 89 -8.08 5.02 -3.90
C LEU A 89 -9.03 6.17 -3.50
#